data_AF-A0A497NND3-F1
#
_entry.id   AF-A0A497NND3-F1
#
_cell.length_a   1.000
_cell.length_b   1.000
_cell.length_c   1.000
_cell.angle_alpha   90.00
_cell.angle_beta   90.00
_cell.angle_gamma   90.00
#
_symmetry.space_group_name_H-M   'P 1'
#
loop_
_entity.id
_entity.type
_entity.pdbx_description
1 polymer ?
#
loop_
_entity_poly.entity_id
_entity_poly.type
_entity_poly.pdbx_seq_one_letter_code
_entity_poly.pdbx_strand_id
1 'polypeptide(L)'
;MAATLEFRLTGGATNSDPNASLGGVMSNTVVSETPMNNLFDNVSPAEAEAGDVEYRAIDIYNSGDAYATEVAVYMSIETSSPDTQIDLGYDSVGAHASNWNGPSITDEGDTPADSGGGNISFGHYTSSNKLTLPGITPGEAVRVWLKRIVSAGAGNTSSDQGTLTVEYA
;
A
#
# COMPACT_ATOMS: atom_id res chain seq x y z
N MET A 1 -24.36 -11.79 6.58
CA MET A 1 -23.40 -10.66 6.68
C MET A 1 -22.03 -11.23 6.41
N ALA A 2 -21.26 -10.56 5.56
CA ALA A 2 -19.88 -10.93 5.24
C ALA A 2 -19.03 -9.66 5.26
N ALA A 3 -17.79 -9.77 5.72
CA ALA A 3 -16.81 -8.73 5.51
C ALA A 3 -16.41 -8.73 4.03
N THR A 4 -16.09 -7.55 3.50
CA THR A 4 -15.59 -7.39 2.13
C THR A 4 -14.51 -6.34 2.18
N LEU A 5 -13.26 -6.78 2.00
CA LEU A 5 -12.11 -5.89 2.03
C LEU A 5 -11.71 -5.49 0.62
N GLU A 6 -11.48 -4.20 0.45
CA GLU A 6 -11.09 -3.59 -0.82
C GLU A 6 -9.90 -2.66 -0.61
N PHE A 7 -8.98 -2.63 -1.56
CA PHE A 7 -7.92 -1.63 -1.60
C PHE A 7 -8.48 -0.32 -2.17
N ARG A 8 -8.27 0.79 -1.48
CA ARG A 8 -8.67 2.14 -1.88
C ARG A 8 -7.45 3.03 -2.03
N LEU A 9 -7.46 3.89 -3.05
CA LEU A 9 -6.45 4.95 -3.15
C LEU A 9 -6.58 5.94 -1.99
N THR A 10 -5.55 6.75 -1.78
CA THR A 10 -5.51 7.88 -0.83
C THR A 10 -5.27 9.18 -1.61
N GLY A 11 -4.97 10.30 -0.95
CA GLY A 11 -4.70 11.60 -1.58
C GLY A 11 -5.94 12.47 -1.77
N GLY A 12 -7.10 12.05 -1.27
CA GLY A 12 -8.38 12.77 -1.38
C GLY A 12 -9.53 11.90 -1.86
N ALA A 13 -10.75 12.23 -1.41
CA ALA A 13 -11.97 11.45 -1.68
C ALA A 13 -12.29 11.23 -3.17
N THR A 14 -11.79 12.10 -4.04
CA THR A 14 -12.01 12.05 -5.49
C THR A 14 -10.77 11.61 -6.27
N ASN A 15 -9.70 11.16 -5.59
CA ASN A 15 -8.49 10.74 -6.28
C ASN A 15 -8.77 9.51 -7.15
N SER A 16 -8.39 9.55 -8.42
CA SER A 16 -8.45 8.42 -9.35
C SER A 16 -7.10 8.11 -9.99
N ASP A 17 -6.06 8.84 -9.59
CA ASP A 17 -4.69 8.66 -10.03
C ASP A 17 -3.88 7.94 -8.94
N PRO A 18 -3.42 6.71 -9.19
CA PRO A 18 -2.58 5.99 -8.25
C PRO A 18 -1.28 6.71 -7.86
N ASN A 19 -0.73 7.54 -8.76
CA ASN A 19 0.47 8.31 -8.45
C ASN A 19 0.23 9.40 -7.39
N ALA A 20 -1.01 9.86 -7.26
CA ALA A 20 -1.40 10.80 -6.21
C ALA A 20 -1.75 10.12 -4.87
N SER A 21 -1.57 8.80 -4.76
CA SER A 21 -1.89 8.01 -3.57
C SER A 21 -0.78 8.14 -2.51
N LEU A 22 -0.63 9.35 -1.96
CA LEU A 22 0.45 9.78 -1.07
C LEU A 22 -0.02 10.01 0.38
N GLY A 23 -1.10 9.37 0.81
CA GLY A 23 -1.67 9.49 2.16
C GLY A 23 -2.82 10.51 2.25
N GLY A 24 -3.11 11.06 3.44
CA GLY A 24 -4.24 11.98 3.61
C GLY A 24 -5.62 11.31 3.64
N VAL A 25 -6.61 11.82 2.92
CA VAL A 25 -7.99 11.26 2.94
C VAL A 25 -8.13 10.08 1.98
N MET A 26 -8.86 9.04 2.41
CA MET A 26 -9.20 7.88 1.57
C MET A 26 -10.02 8.31 0.34
N SER A 27 -9.72 7.71 -0.82
CA SER A 27 -10.49 7.88 -2.04
C SER A 27 -11.67 6.91 -2.14
N ASN A 28 -12.69 7.29 -2.90
CA ASN A 28 -13.74 6.38 -3.35
C ASN A 28 -13.29 5.43 -4.48
N THR A 29 -12.09 5.62 -5.05
CA THR A 29 -11.56 4.77 -6.12
C THR A 29 -11.01 3.46 -5.54
N VAL A 30 -11.54 2.34 -6.02
CA VAL A 30 -11.02 0.99 -5.74
C VAL A 30 -9.80 0.72 -6.62
N VAL A 31 -8.76 0.13 -6.04
CA VAL A 31 -7.64 -0.42 -6.80
C VAL A 31 -8.07 -1.81 -7.30
N SER A 32 -8.37 -1.91 -8.60
CA SER A 32 -8.89 -3.14 -9.21
C SER A 32 -7.77 -4.11 -9.54
N GLU A 33 -7.71 -5.25 -8.83
CA GLU A 33 -6.60 -6.22 -8.90
C GLU A 33 -5.25 -5.53 -8.58
N THR A 34 -4.39 -6.13 -7.76
CA THR A 34 -3.19 -5.43 -7.25
C THR A 34 -1.88 -5.73 -8.02
N PRO A 35 -1.82 -5.76 -9.38
CA PRO A 35 -0.56 -5.55 -10.08
C PRO A 35 0.18 -4.33 -9.54
N MET A 36 1.49 -4.46 -9.28
CA MET A 36 2.35 -3.36 -8.83
C MET A 36 2.24 -2.11 -9.72
N ASN A 37 2.11 -2.31 -11.04
CA ASN A 37 1.94 -1.24 -12.04
C ASN A 37 0.59 -0.49 -11.97
N ASN A 38 -0.34 -0.92 -11.12
CA ASN A 38 -1.55 -0.16 -10.82
C ASN A 38 -1.30 0.89 -9.72
N LEU A 39 -0.18 0.85 -9.00
CA LEU A 39 0.15 1.77 -7.90
C LEU A 39 1.43 2.56 -8.15
N PHE A 40 2.40 1.94 -8.81
CA PHE A 40 3.65 2.56 -9.18
C PHE A 40 3.77 2.64 -10.70
N ASP A 41 4.48 3.65 -11.18
CA ASP A 41 4.83 3.77 -12.57
C ASP A 41 6.01 2.84 -12.94
N ASN A 42 6.41 2.86 -14.22
CA ASN A 42 7.60 2.12 -14.63
C ASN A 42 8.86 2.86 -14.20
N VAL A 43 9.77 2.14 -13.55
CA VAL A 43 11.12 2.62 -13.24
C VAL A 43 11.87 2.89 -14.54
N SER A 44 12.36 4.12 -14.70
CA SER A 44 13.18 4.50 -15.85
C SER A 44 14.56 3.84 -15.80
N PRO A 45 15.27 3.71 -16.94
CA PRO A 45 16.64 3.20 -16.93
C PRO A 45 17.60 3.99 -16.03
N ALA A 46 17.37 5.30 -15.88
CA ALA A 46 18.21 6.16 -15.06
C ALA A 46 17.97 5.92 -13.56
N GLU A 47 16.71 5.74 -13.15
CA GLU A 47 16.33 5.36 -11.78
C GLU A 47 16.83 3.96 -11.44
N ALA A 48 16.71 3.00 -12.37
CA ALA A 48 17.26 1.65 -12.17
C ALA A 48 18.79 1.66 -12.02
N GLU A 49 19.50 2.50 -12.78
CA GLU A 49 20.96 2.65 -12.64
C GLU A 49 21.36 3.30 -11.31
N ALA A 50 20.65 4.35 -10.90
CA ALA A 50 20.91 5.05 -9.64
C ALA A 50 20.44 4.28 -8.39
N GLY A 51 19.44 3.41 -8.55
CA GLY A 51 18.61 2.89 -7.48
C GLY A 51 17.55 3.91 -7.07
N ASP A 52 16.43 3.43 -6.55
CA ASP A 52 15.30 4.28 -6.19
C ASP A 52 14.51 3.73 -5.00
N VAL A 53 13.92 4.64 -4.24
CA VAL A 53 13.01 4.30 -3.14
C VAL A 53 11.81 5.21 -3.22
N GLU A 54 10.65 4.60 -3.34
CA GLU A 54 9.39 5.31 -3.49
C GLU A 54 8.33 4.77 -2.54
N TYR A 55 7.37 5.63 -2.22
CA TYR A 55 6.29 5.34 -1.29
C TYR A 55 4.92 5.60 -1.92
N ARG A 56 3.97 4.72 -1.58
CA ARG A 56 2.54 4.88 -1.88
C ARG A 56 1.72 4.47 -0.65
N ALA A 57 0.61 5.14 -0.42
CA ALA A 57 -0.36 4.78 0.62
C ALA A 57 -1.65 4.27 -0.01
N ILE A 58 -2.18 3.18 0.53
CA ILE A 58 -3.52 2.68 0.24
C ILE A 58 -4.28 2.45 1.55
N ASP A 59 -5.60 2.43 1.47
CA ASP A 59 -6.45 2.04 2.58
C ASP A 59 -7.11 0.70 2.29
N ILE A 60 -7.05 -0.22 3.25
CA ILE A 60 -7.81 -1.47 3.21
C ILE A 60 -9.14 -1.19 3.88
N TYR A 61 -10.18 -1.03 3.07
CA TYR A 61 -11.51 -0.61 3.50
C TYR A 61 -12.47 -1.79 3.59
N ASN A 62 -13.23 -1.87 4.67
CA ASN A 62 -14.31 -2.84 4.79
C ASN A 62 -15.62 -2.25 4.26
N SER A 63 -15.96 -2.61 3.02
CA SER A 63 -17.21 -2.23 2.36
C SER A 63 -18.38 -3.17 2.67
N GLY A 64 -18.11 -4.28 3.34
CA GLY A 64 -19.10 -5.28 3.71
C GLY A 64 -19.92 -4.86 4.93
N ASP A 65 -20.69 -5.82 5.44
CA ASP A 65 -21.65 -5.62 6.53
C ASP A 65 -21.24 -6.33 7.84
N ALA A 66 -20.09 -7.00 7.86
CA ALA A 66 -19.55 -7.68 9.04
C ALA A 66 -18.16 -7.16 9.42
N TYR A 67 -17.83 -7.26 10.71
CA TYR A 67 -16.48 -6.99 11.22
C TYR A 67 -15.48 -7.98 10.61
N ALA A 68 -14.40 -7.46 10.01
CA ALA A 68 -13.32 -8.28 9.46
C ALA A 68 -12.33 -8.62 10.58
N THR A 69 -12.06 -9.91 10.78
CA THR A 69 -11.09 -10.39 11.77
C THR A 69 -9.86 -10.99 11.12
N GLU A 70 -8.77 -11.14 11.89
CA GLU A 70 -7.53 -11.78 11.42
C GLU A 70 -7.00 -11.18 10.11
N VAL A 71 -7.17 -9.86 9.95
CA VAL A 71 -6.83 -9.17 8.71
C VAL A 71 -5.32 -9.19 8.52
N ALA A 72 -4.88 -9.63 7.35
CA ALA A 72 -3.47 -9.64 7.00
C ALA A 72 -3.27 -9.24 5.53
N VAL A 73 -2.18 -8.52 5.26
CA VAL A 73 -1.77 -8.11 3.92
C VAL A 73 -0.35 -8.59 3.61
N TYR A 74 -0.10 -8.99 2.38
CA TYR A 74 1.20 -9.52 1.95
C TYR A 74 1.33 -9.52 0.42
N MET A 75 2.55 -9.67 -0.07
CA MET A 75 2.85 -9.97 -1.47
C MET A 75 2.60 -11.46 -1.74
N SER A 76 1.55 -11.78 -2.51
CA SER A 76 1.25 -13.16 -2.91
C SER A 76 2.05 -13.60 -4.13
N ILE A 77 2.41 -12.64 -4.97
CA ILE A 77 3.38 -12.78 -6.06
C ILE A 77 4.39 -11.65 -5.87
N GLU A 78 5.66 -12.03 -5.68
CA GLU A 78 6.78 -11.10 -5.62
C GLU A 78 6.97 -10.35 -6.93
N THR A 79 7.81 -9.32 -6.89
CA THR A 79 8.22 -8.56 -8.07
C THR A 79 8.81 -9.49 -9.14
N SER A 80 8.52 -9.21 -10.40
CA SER A 80 9.10 -9.94 -11.53
C SER A 80 10.55 -9.53 -11.79
N SER A 81 10.93 -8.33 -11.36
CA SER A 81 12.30 -7.84 -11.31
C SER A 81 13.00 -8.38 -10.05
N PRO A 82 14.09 -9.14 -10.18
CA PRO A 82 14.81 -9.69 -9.04
C PRO A 82 15.52 -8.63 -8.17
N ASP A 83 15.65 -7.41 -8.69
CA ASP A 83 16.35 -6.29 -8.04
C ASP A 83 15.38 -5.26 -7.43
N THR A 84 14.07 -5.52 -7.52
CA THR A 84 13.02 -4.67 -6.96
C THR A 84 12.31 -5.40 -5.82
N GLN A 85 12.02 -4.70 -4.72
CA GLN A 85 11.32 -5.25 -3.57
C GLN A 85 10.19 -4.32 -3.14
N ILE A 86 9.07 -4.89 -2.70
CA ILE A 86 8.01 -4.15 -1.99
C ILE A 86 8.03 -4.53 -0.52
N ASP A 87 8.22 -3.52 0.33
CA ASP A 87 7.99 -3.62 1.76
C ASP A 87 6.67 -2.97 2.13
N LEU A 88 6.02 -3.50 3.17
CA LEU A 88 4.75 -3.00 3.67
C LEU A 88 4.91 -2.49 5.11
N GLY A 89 4.13 -1.49 5.47
CA GLY A 89 3.94 -1.02 6.84
C GLY A 89 2.53 -0.47 6.98
N TYR A 90 2.01 -0.34 8.19
CA TYR A 90 0.69 0.26 8.41
C TYR A 90 0.78 1.39 9.43
N ASP A 91 -0.17 2.31 9.35
CA ASP A 91 -0.24 3.43 10.28
C ASP A 91 -0.75 2.99 11.65
N SER A 92 -0.05 3.36 12.71
CA SER A 92 -0.36 2.91 14.08
C SER A 92 -1.66 3.47 14.65
N VAL A 93 -2.33 4.41 13.97
CA VAL A 93 -3.71 4.82 14.30
C VAL A 93 -4.66 3.62 14.27
N GLY A 94 -4.37 2.59 13.45
CA GLY A 94 -5.21 1.42 13.26
C GLY A 94 -6.42 1.70 12.37
N ALA A 95 -7.58 1.13 12.75
CA ALA A 95 -8.81 1.33 12.00
C ALA A 95 -9.33 2.77 12.14
N HIS A 96 -9.76 3.37 11.03
CA HIS A 96 -10.21 4.75 10.96
C HIS A 96 -11.39 4.93 10.01
N ALA A 97 -12.14 6.02 10.18
CA ALA A 97 -13.22 6.40 9.28
C ALA A 97 -12.70 6.83 7.90
N SER A 98 -13.56 6.75 6.88
CA SER A 98 -13.23 7.11 5.48
C SER A 98 -12.85 8.58 5.27
N ASN A 99 -13.32 9.48 6.12
CA ASN A 99 -13.00 10.90 6.08
C ASN A 99 -11.79 11.29 6.95
N TRP A 100 -11.11 10.31 7.55
CA TRP A 100 -9.90 10.57 8.32
C TRP A 100 -8.82 11.14 7.40
N ASN A 101 -8.21 12.25 7.84
CA ASN A 101 -7.08 12.87 7.16
C ASN A 101 -5.80 12.50 7.90
N GLY A 102 -5.21 11.37 7.50
CA GLY A 102 -3.97 10.87 8.09
C GLY A 102 -2.72 11.56 7.57
N PRO A 103 -1.53 11.12 8.01
CA PRO A 103 -0.26 11.55 7.45
C PRO A 103 -0.25 11.42 5.92
N SER A 104 0.39 12.38 5.28
CA SER A 104 0.62 12.42 3.84
C SER A 104 2.05 12.85 3.55
N ILE A 105 2.57 12.45 2.41
CA ILE A 105 3.86 12.89 1.87
C ILE A 105 3.64 13.82 0.68
N THR A 106 4.61 14.69 0.39
CA THR A 106 4.50 15.65 -0.72
C THR A 106 5.02 15.05 -2.01
N ASP A 107 6.07 14.24 -1.89
CA ASP A 107 6.72 13.54 -2.98
C ASP A 107 6.85 12.05 -2.64
N GLU A 108 6.97 11.21 -3.65
CA GLU A 108 7.08 9.77 -3.47
C GLU A 108 8.40 9.29 -2.87
N GLY A 109 9.46 10.11 -2.91
CA GLY A 109 10.73 9.84 -2.23
C GLY A 109 10.74 10.23 -0.74
N ASP A 110 9.70 10.92 -0.26
CA ASP A 110 9.61 11.34 1.14
C ASP A 110 9.24 10.16 2.05
N THR A 111 9.98 9.98 3.14
CA THR A 111 9.66 8.94 4.12
C THR A 111 8.35 9.27 4.87
N PRO A 112 7.34 8.39 4.86
CA PRO A 112 6.06 8.67 5.51
C PRO A 112 6.18 8.63 7.03
N ALA A 113 5.54 9.60 7.68
CA ALA A 113 5.39 9.67 9.12
C ALA A 113 4.28 8.72 9.61
N ASP A 114 4.45 8.19 10.82
CA ASP A 114 3.43 7.41 11.52
C ASP A 114 2.60 8.34 12.42
N SER A 115 1.27 8.15 12.49
CA SER A 115 0.38 8.91 13.38
C SER A 115 0.74 8.73 14.87
N GLY A 116 1.35 7.61 15.23
CA GLY A 116 1.88 7.36 16.58
C GLY A 116 3.19 8.11 16.88
N GLY A 117 3.75 8.80 15.90
CA GLY A 117 5.03 9.50 15.96
C GLY A 117 6.18 8.69 15.35
N GLY A 118 7.15 9.40 14.78
CA GLY A 118 8.25 8.79 14.03
C GLY A 118 7.84 8.44 12.60
N ASN A 119 8.50 7.44 12.03
CA ASN A 119 8.28 6.99 10.65
C ASN A 119 7.59 5.63 10.64
N ILE A 120 6.86 5.34 9.57
CA ILE A 120 6.25 4.02 9.37
C ILE A 120 7.33 2.93 9.42
N SER A 121 7.05 1.86 10.19
CA SER A 121 7.92 0.69 10.24
C SER A 121 7.60 -0.25 9.10
N PHE A 122 8.58 -0.45 8.21
CA PHE A 122 8.45 -1.30 7.04
C PHE A 122 9.08 -2.68 7.25
N GLY A 123 8.49 -3.70 6.66
CA GLY A 123 9.05 -5.04 6.56
C GLY A 123 8.65 -5.71 5.25
N HIS A 124 9.40 -6.75 4.89
CA HIS A 124 9.09 -7.55 3.71
C HIS A 124 8.12 -8.67 4.09
N TYR A 125 6.93 -8.67 3.49
CA TYR A 125 5.84 -9.56 3.87
C TYR A 125 5.33 -10.37 2.68
N THR A 126 5.40 -11.69 2.82
CA THR A 126 5.01 -12.67 1.80
C THR A 126 3.94 -13.62 2.36
N SER A 127 3.47 -14.56 1.54
CA SER A 127 2.52 -15.58 1.99
C SER A 127 3.01 -16.41 3.20
N SER A 128 4.33 -16.47 3.42
CA SER A 128 4.95 -17.20 4.55
C SER A 128 5.13 -16.35 5.81
N ASN A 129 5.08 -15.02 5.69
CA ASN A 129 5.21 -14.07 6.81
C ASN A 129 4.40 -12.82 6.47
N LYS A 130 3.16 -12.75 6.94
CA LYS A 130 2.18 -11.73 6.53
C LYS A 130 2.20 -10.54 7.48
N LEU A 131 1.85 -9.34 6.99
CA LEU A 131 1.64 -8.18 7.84
C LEU A 131 0.25 -8.27 8.48
N THR A 132 0.21 -8.51 9.78
CA THR A 132 -1.04 -8.51 10.55
C THR A 132 -1.53 -7.08 10.80
N LEU A 133 -2.80 -6.85 10.54
CA LEU A 133 -3.51 -5.59 10.74
C LEU A 133 -4.54 -5.72 11.87
N PRO A 134 -4.98 -4.60 12.49
CA PRO A 134 -6.14 -4.65 13.37
C PRO A 134 -7.39 -5.06 12.58
N GLY A 135 -8.40 -5.57 13.30
CA GLY A 135 -9.70 -5.86 12.68
C GLY A 135 -10.41 -4.57 12.23
N ILE A 136 -11.26 -4.70 11.22
CA ILE A 136 -11.83 -3.56 10.49
C ILE A 136 -13.35 -3.62 10.53
N THR A 137 -13.99 -2.63 11.16
CA THR A 137 -15.46 -2.48 11.18
C THR A 137 -15.99 -2.12 9.81
N PRO A 138 -17.22 -2.55 9.44
CA PRO A 138 -17.93 -2.01 8.29
C PRO A 138 -17.86 -0.47 8.24
N GLY A 139 -17.42 0.09 7.11
CA GLY A 139 -17.29 1.54 6.93
C GLY A 139 -15.98 2.14 7.44
N GLU A 140 -15.08 1.34 8.01
CA GLU A 140 -13.73 1.76 8.41
C GLU A 140 -12.66 1.18 7.49
N ALA A 141 -11.46 1.73 7.59
CA ALA A 141 -10.28 1.28 6.87
C ALA A 141 -9.03 1.26 7.75
N VAL A 142 -7.99 0.57 7.29
CA VAL A 142 -6.64 0.65 7.86
C VAL A 142 -5.69 1.12 6.76
N ARG A 143 -4.86 2.12 7.08
CA ARG A 143 -3.84 2.62 6.16
C ARG A 143 -2.62 1.70 6.10
N VAL A 144 -2.25 1.33 4.88
CA VAL A 144 -1.03 0.59 4.56
C VAL A 144 -0.17 1.43 3.63
N TRP A 145 1.10 1.59 4.00
CA TRP A 145 2.14 2.16 3.15
C TRP A 145 2.92 1.04 2.46
N LEU A 146 3.13 1.23 1.17
CA LEU A 146 4.02 0.43 0.35
C LEU A 146 5.31 1.22 0.15
N LYS A 147 6.44 0.53 0.28
CA LYS A 147 7.76 1.04 -0.03
C LYS A 147 8.35 0.20 -1.15
N ARG A 148 8.49 0.79 -2.33
CA ARG A 148 9.22 0.19 -3.45
C ARG A 148 10.70 0.50 -3.29
N ILE A 149 11.54 -0.52 -3.42
CA ILE A 149 12.99 -0.41 -3.37
C ILE A 149 13.54 -1.00 -4.66
N VAL A 150 14.16 -0.16 -5.48
CA VAL A 150 14.90 -0.58 -6.68
C VAL A 150 16.38 -0.51 -6.34
N SER A 151 17.07 -1.65 -6.43
CA SER A 151 18.50 -1.70 -6.17
C SER A 151 19.28 -0.94 -7.25
N ALA A 152 20.33 -0.21 -6.86
CA ALA A 152 21.19 0.47 -7.83
C ALA A 152 21.84 -0.53 -8.81
N GLY A 153 21.77 -0.22 -10.09
CA GLY A 153 22.21 -1.11 -11.17
C GLY A 153 21.20 -2.21 -11.50
N ALA A 154 19.94 -2.10 -11.07
CA ALA A 154 18.88 -3.04 -11.43
C ALA A 154 18.76 -3.17 -12.95
N GLY A 155 18.52 -4.40 -13.41
CA GLY A 155 18.12 -4.61 -14.79
C GLY A 155 16.80 -3.88 -15.07
N ASN A 156 16.71 -3.15 -16.19
CA ASN A 156 15.44 -2.56 -16.59
C ASN A 156 14.45 -3.68 -16.96
N THR A 157 13.54 -3.97 -16.05
CA THR A 157 12.42 -4.88 -16.26
C THR A 157 11.24 -4.06 -16.75
N SER A 158 10.97 -4.11 -18.04
CA SER A 158 9.80 -3.43 -18.61
C SER A 158 8.52 -4.04 -18.02
N SER A 159 7.68 -3.22 -17.38
CA SER A 159 6.44 -3.65 -16.73
C SER A 159 6.70 -4.61 -15.57
N ASP A 160 7.40 -4.16 -14.52
CA ASP A 160 7.62 -4.98 -13.33
C ASP A 160 6.29 -5.31 -12.64
N GLN A 161 5.96 -6.60 -12.55
CA GLN A 161 4.71 -7.09 -12.00
C GLN A 161 4.92 -7.59 -10.57
N GLY A 162 3.90 -7.46 -9.73
CA GLY A 162 3.80 -8.06 -8.39
C GLY A 162 2.34 -8.12 -7.98
N THR A 163 1.96 -8.83 -6.92
CA THR A 163 0.56 -8.90 -6.49
C THR A 163 0.43 -8.79 -4.98
N LEU A 164 -0.29 -7.75 -4.53
CA LEU A 164 -0.71 -7.61 -3.14
C LEU A 164 -2.01 -8.39 -2.90
N THR A 165 -2.10 -9.05 -1.75
CA THR A 165 -3.30 -9.77 -1.31
C THR A 165 -3.65 -9.39 0.11
N VAL A 166 -4.95 -9.22 0.37
CA VAL A 166 -5.52 -9.12 1.71
C VAL A 166 -6.34 -10.37 2.00
N GLU A 167 -6.14 -10.94 3.18
CA GLU A 167 -6.91 -12.05 3.71
C GLU A 167 -7.54 -11.66 5.05
N TYR A 168 -8.66 -12.30 5.38
CA TYR A 168 -9.42 -12.05 6.58
C TYR A 168 -10.33 -13.25 6.89
N ALA A 169 -10.77 -13.34 8.14
CA ALA A 169 -11.73 -14.32 8.66
C ALA A 169 -13.08 -13.66 8.99
#